data_AF-A0A4Q4VGV4-F1
#
_entry.id   AF-A0A4Q4VGV4-F1
#
_cell.length_a   1.000
_cell.length_b   1.000
_cell.length_c   1.000
_cell.angle_alpha   90.00
_cell.angle_beta   90.00
_cell.angle_gamma   90.00
#
_symmetry.space_group_name_H-M   'P 1'
#
loop_
_entity.id
_entity.type
_entity.pdbx_description
1 polymer ?
#
loop_
_entity_poly.entity_id
_entity_poly.type
_entity_poly.pdbx_seq_one_letter_code
_entity_poly.pdbx_strand_id
1 'polypeptide(L)'
;MRESRIIRRDSFPVDGLGRGRSRGLTKILETRVRHFVTAVLTGNEKVIQDYTSTQIIAFKQAIQARSIGNVQLLSRFARIAFEEMVRLARCDFEGKIPTTKKEQIPNGGVLRNLLYKNLLEGTVRSAAKVLPFANFLLGNQNAKTQQQTTGTLHAAGTASTRLELVTTAGLKILMDAVEVGDDEIVQILSRDWINYLRLIIFPGKASDRMMEVLVACRVKEFEVCFPDNKMDEARLLTKVGLELVAAATQGCREDARLAQLARDLPRIFTLPIRNGNASGEQLEQVFRGLQEEFIARFDKGNSRTIMRLLNATIEVVIRFMADEDARTAQMVARRLAETYQHIINRGAANLVENAHIKYLEDEFRYCIDKMADERNEELDGSRVRNLIGTLLHILHAAVRYDQCDVTERISDLISRSLEHLRRRGERIGVGTTRSQLLKCIPPWCEMDLSPVYCLETVLALLSAAQRMNRVVSETACFQELVASFSEPSPELEVLKENVREAVSSLLSPNDADMVRTAIQRLRKSINVGDILPD
;
A
#
# COMPACT_ATOMS: atom_id res chain seq x y z
N MET A 1 26.17 -14.56 -53.10
CA MET A 1 25.42 -13.39 -52.59
C MET A 1 23.94 -13.70 -52.67
N ARG A 2 23.29 -14.00 -51.54
CA ARG A 2 21.87 -14.31 -51.43
C ARG A 2 21.26 -13.36 -50.40
N GLU A 3 20.29 -12.59 -50.85
CA GLU A 3 19.50 -11.67 -50.04
C GLU A 3 18.64 -12.44 -49.04
N SER A 4 18.80 -12.12 -47.76
CA SER A 4 17.97 -12.58 -46.66
C SER A 4 16.72 -11.70 -46.56
N ARG A 5 15.57 -12.28 -46.91
CA ARG A 5 14.25 -11.70 -46.63
C ARG A 5 14.03 -11.65 -45.12
N ILE A 6 14.04 -10.43 -44.57
CA ILE A 6 13.60 -10.11 -43.22
C ILE A 6 12.09 -10.36 -43.17
N ILE A 7 11.69 -11.35 -42.36
CA ILE A 7 10.30 -11.65 -42.02
C ILE A 7 9.74 -10.45 -41.24
N ARG A 8 8.82 -9.70 -41.85
CA ARG A 8 7.99 -8.71 -41.17
C ARG A 8 7.19 -9.44 -40.07
N ARG A 9 7.48 -9.11 -38.81
CA ARG A 9 6.65 -9.48 -37.66
C ARG A 9 5.29 -8.79 -37.78
N ASP A 10 4.23 -9.56 -37.57
CA ASP A 10 2.83 -9.12 -37.56
C ASP A 10 2.62 -7.97 -36.57
N SER A 11 2.44 -6.75 -37.08
CA SER A 11 1.85 -5.65 -36.34
C SER A 11 0.33 -5.82 -36.35
N PHE A 12 -0.30 -5.82 -35.18
CA PHE A 12 -1.76 -5.76 -35.08
C PHE A 12 -2.24 -4.37 -35.50
N PRO A 13 -3.10 -4.23 -36.52
CA PRO A 13 -3.75 -2.96 -36.81
C PRO A 13 -4.86 -2.76 -35.77
N VAL A 14 -4.62 -1.89 -34.80
CA VAL A 14 -5.53 -1.61 -33.67
C VAL A 14 -6.47 -0.42 -33.95
N ASP A 15 -6.32 0.26 -35.09
CA ASP A 15 -7.14 1.42 -35.42
C ASP A 15 -8.50 1.05 -36.05
N GLY A 16 -9.58 1.50 -35.40
CA GLY A 16 -10.93 1.57 -35.98
C GLY A 16 -11.72 0.25 -36.03
N LEU A 17 -12.21 -0.23 -34.89
CA LEU A 17 -13.03 -1.45 -34.83
C LEU A 17 -14.54 -1.15 -34.82
N GLY A 18 -15.15 -1.18 -36.01
CA GLY A 18 -16.62 -1.23 -36.16
C GLY A 18 -17.25 -2.52 -35.61
N ARG A 19 -18.55 -2.47 -35.30
CA ARG A 19 -19.33 -3.51 -34.56
C ARG A 19 -19.27 -4.94 -35.15
N GLY A 20 -18.93 -5.12 -36.42
CA GLY A 20 -18.87 -6.44 -37.08
C GLY A 20 -17.53 -7.20 -36.92
N ARG A 21 -16.40 -6.49 -36.73
CA ARG A 21 -15.07 -7.11 -36.58
C ARG A 21 -14.74 -7.49 -35.13
N SER A 22 -15.48 -6.96 -34.15
CA SER A 22 -15.31 -7.26 -32.73
C SER A 22 -15.45 -8.76 -32.41
N ARG A 23 -16.41 -9.46 -33.05
CA ARG A 23 -16.63 -10.90 -32.82
C ARG A 23 -15.44 -11.78 -33.24
N GLY A 24 -14.74 -11.43 -34.32
CA GLY A 24 -13.57 -12.17 -34.80
C GLY A 24 -12.37 -12.00 -33.86
N LEU A 25 -12.14 -10.76 -33.42
CA LEU A 25 -11.08 -10.41 -32.48
C LEU A 25 -11.29 -11.09 -31.10
N THR A 26 -12.53 -11.14 -30.61
CA THR A 26 -12.88 -11.86 -29.38
C THR A 26 -12.52 -13.35 -29.47
N LYS A 27 -12.84 -14.04 -30.58
CA LYS A 27 -12.51 -15.47 -30.75
C LYS A 27 -10.99 -15.73 -30.80
N ILE A 28 -10.22 -14.85 -31.44
CA ILE A 28 -8.75 -14.96 -31.49
C ILE A 28 -8.16 -14.80 -30.09
N LEU A 29 -8.62 -13.80 -29.33
CA LEU A 29 -8.17 -13.57 -27.97
C LEU A 29 -8.57 -14.70 -27.01
N GLU A 30 -9.80 -15.24 -27.14
CA GLU A 30 -10.23 -16.45 -26.43
C GLU A 30 -9.32 -17.66 -26.73
N THR A 31 -8.94 -17.84 -27.99
CA THR A 31 -8.06 -18.93 -28.40
C THR A 31 -6.66 -18.77 -27.81
N ARG A 32 -6.14 -17.54 -27.73
CA ARG A 32 -4.86 -17.24 -27.07
C ARG A 32 -4.92 -17.47 -25.56
N VAL A 33 -5.99 -17.07 -24.89
CA VAL A 33 -6.18 -17.37 -23.46
C VAL A 33 -6.25 -18.88 -23.23
N ARG A 34 -6.95 -19.63 -24.09
CA ARG A 34 -6.98 -21.10 -24.03
C ARG A 34 -5.58 -21.70 -24.19
N HIS A 35 -4.81 -21.21 -25.15
CA HIS A 35 -3.46 -21.68 -25.39
C HIS A 35 -2.54 -21.38 -24.20
N PHE A 36 -2.68 -20.19 -23.60
CA PHE A 36 -2.00 -19.80 -22.37
C PHE A 36 -2.34 -20.71 -21.19
N VAL A 37 -3.62 -20.95 -20.91
CA VAL A 37 -4.05 -21.83 -19.81
C VAL A 37 -3.54 -23.26 -20.04
N THR A 38 -3.55 -23.73 -21.29
CA THR A 38 -2.96 -25.04 -21.64
C THR A 38 -1.47 -25.06 -21.36
N ALA A 39 -0.74 -24.01 -21.72
CA ALA A 39 0.69 -23.88 -21.46
C ALA A 39 1.01 -23.82 -19.96
N VAL A 40 0.19 -23.14 -19.16
CA VAL A 40 0.29 -23.16 -17.69
C VAL A 40 0.13 -24.59 -17.18
N LEU A 41 -0.91 -25.32 -17.64
CA LEU A 41 -1.14 -26.71 -17.23
C LEU A 41 -0.01 -27.67 -17.63
N THR A 42 0.60 -27.48 -18.80
CA THR A 42 1.67 -28.36 -19.29
C THR A 42 3.07 -27.88 -18.90
N GLY A 43 3.19 -26.76 -18.18
CA GLY A 43 4.48 -26.15 -17.83
C GLY A 43 5.29 -25.67 -19.03
N ASN A 44 4.65 -25.24 -20.11
CA ASN A 44 5.33 -24.71 -21.28
C ASN A 44 5.68 -23.22 -21.08
N GLU A 45 6.77 -22.96 -20.37
CA GLU A 45 7.23 -21.62 -19.99
C GLU A 45 7.40 -20.67 -21.19
N LYS A 46 7.88 -21.19 -22.33
CA LYS A 46 8.06 -20.41 -23.55
C LYS A 46 6.74 -19.80 -24.03
N VAL A 47 5.66 -20.58 -24.06
CA VAL A 47 4.34 -20.08 -24.48
C VAL A 47 3.77 -19.07 -23.47
N ILE A 48 4.05 -19.27 -22.18
CA ILE A 48 3.63 -18.33 -21.12
C ILE A 48 4.37 -16.98 -21.31
N GLN A 49 5.69 -17.02 -21.54
CA GLN A 49 6.52 -15.85 -21.85
C GLN A 49 6.10 -15.14 -23.14
N ASP A 50 5.82 -15.89 -24.21
CA ASP A 50 5.34 -15.34 -25.49
C ASP A 50 3.99 -14.64 -25.31
N TYR A 51 3.09 -15.23 -24.51
CA TYR A 51 1.79 -14.64 -24.19
C TYR A 51 1.94 -13.34 -23.39
N THR A 52 2.72 -13.34 -22.29
CA THR A 52 2.90 -12.12 -21.48
C THR A 52 3.61 -11.01 -22.26
N SER A 53 4.63 -11.35 -23.05
CA SER A 53 5.31 -10.40 -23.93
C SER A 53 4.36 -9.78 -24.95
N THR A 54 3.48 -10.58 -25.53
CA THR A 54 2.46 -10.06 -26.47
C THR A 54 1.44 -9.16 -25.77
N GLN A 55 1.01 -9.51 -24.54
CA GLN A 55 0.12 -8.67 -23.75
C GLN A 55 0.76 -7.31 -23.45
N ILE A 56 2.02 -7.30 -22.98
CA ILE A 56 2.76 -6.05 -22.73
C ILE A 56 2.80 -5.17 -23.98
N ILE A 57 3.15 -5.73 -25.15
CA ILE A 57 3.19 -4.97 -26.41
C ILE A 57 1.81 -4.42 -26.78
N ALA A 58 0.75 -5.23 -26.66
CA ALA A 58 -0.61 -4.82 -27.00
C ALA A 58 -1.12 -3.71 -26.08
N PHE A 59 -0.88 -3.83 -24.77
CA PHE A 59 -1.21 -2.77 -23.81
C PHE A 59 -0.41 -1.52 -24.10
N LYS A 60 0.90 -1.61 -24.31
CA LYS A 60 1.75 -0.47 -24.64
C LYS A 60 1.23 0.30 -25.85
N GLN A 61 0.85 -0.40 -26.92
CA GLN A 61 0.22 0.22 -28.09
C GLN A 61 -1.12 0.89 -27.76
N ALA A 62 -1.98 0.23 -26.98
CA ALA A 62 -3.28 0.80 -26.57
C ALA A 62 -3.13 2.03 -25.66
N ILE A 63 -2.16 2.02 -24.75
CA ILE A 63 -1.82 3.13 -23.84
C ILE A 63 -1.26 4.31 -24.65
N GLN A 64 -0.30 4.07 -25.55
CA GLN A 64 0.28 5.11 -26.41
C GLN A 64 -0.78 5.74 -27.32
N ALA A 65 -1.73 4.94 -27.82
CA ALA A 65 -2.87 5.42 -28.60
C ALA A 65 -3.99 6.05 -27.74
N ARG A 66 -3.84 6.09 -26.40
CA ARG A 66 -4.86 6.54 -25.43
C ARG A 66 -6.24 5.89 -25.64
N SER A 67 -6.26 4.63 -26.08
CA SER A 67 -7.49 3.91 -26.40
C SER A 67 -8.02 3.16 -25.18
N ILE A 68 -8.81 3.85 -24.36
CA ILE A 68 -9.45 3.31 -23.15
C ILE A 68 -10.23 2.02 -23.45
N GLY A 69 -10.96 1.98 -24.57
CA GLY A 69 -11.73 0.79 -24.97
C GLY A 69 -10.86 -0.44 -25.21
N ASN A 70 -9.67 -0.26 -25.81
CA ASN A 70 -8.73 -1.35 -26.03
C ASN A 70 -8.05 -1.77 -24.73
N VAL A 71 -7.67 -0.81 -23.87
CA VAL A 71 -7.14 -1.10 -22.53
C VAL A 71 -8.13 -1.96 -21.73
N GLN A 72 -9.39 -1.54 -21.66
CA GLN A 72 -10.44 -2.30 -20.95
C GLN A 72 -10.68 -3.70 -21.56
N LEU A 73 -10.63 -3.82 -22.89
CA LEU A 73 -10.77 -5.10 -23.56
C LEU A 73 -9.62 -6.05 -23.20
N LEU A 74 -8.38 -5.57 -23.29
CA LEU A 74 -7.19 -6.33 -22.94
C LEU A 74 -7.19 -6.72 -21.45
N SER A 75 -7.58 -5.80 -20.55
CA SER A 75 -7.75 -6.08 -19.12
C SER A 75 -8.69 -7.26 -18.87
N ARG A 76 -9.83 -7.32 -19.56
CA ARG A 76 -10.77 -8.46 -19.43
C ARG A 76 -10.14 -9.80 -19.80
N PHE A 77 -9.27 -9.85 -20.82
CA PHE A 77 -8.57 -11.08 -21.18
C PHE A 77 -7.46 -11.42 -20.19
N ALA A 78 -6.70 -10.43 -19.73
CA ALA A 78 -5.71 -10.60 -18.68
C ALA A 78 -6.35 -11.15 -17.39
N ARG A 79 -7.54 -10.65 -17.04
CA ARG A 79 -8.35 -11.16 -15.92
C ARG A 79 -8.63 -12.66 -16.03
N ILE A 80 -9.14 -13.12 -17.18
CA ILE A 80 -9.50 -14.53 -17.37
C ILE A 80 -8.25 -15.41 -17.23
N ALA A 81 -7.14 -14.99 -17.84
CA ALA A 81 -5.86 -15.68 -17.72
C ALA A 81 -5.38 -15.73 -16.26
N PHE A 82 -5.50 -14.63 -15.52
CA PHE A 82 -5.12 -14.53 -14.10
C PHE A 82 -6.01 -15.41 -13.20
N GLU A 83 -7.32 -15.34 -13.36
CA GLU A 83 -8.29 -16.17 -12.62
C GLU A 83 -7.97 -17.67 -12.76
N GLU A 84 -7.68 -18.13 -13.98
CA GLU A 84 -7.33 -19.53 -14.22
C GLU A 84 -6.00 -19.92 -13.60
N MET A 85 -4.97 -19.06 -13.67
CA MET A 85 -3.71 -19.34 -12.99
C MET A 85 -3.87 -19.43 -11.48
N VAL A 86 -4.61 -18.51 -10.86
CA VAL A 86 -4.85 -18.56 -9.40
C VAL A 86 -5.62 -19.82 -9.05
N ARG A 87 -6.62 -20.21 -9.85
CA ARG A 87 -7.35 -21.47 -9.67
C ARG A 87 -6.42 -22.69 -9.73
N LEU A 88 -5.52 -22.74 -10.71
CA LEU A 88 -4.55 -23.83 -10.84
C LEU A 88 -3.57 -23.85 -9.67
N ALA A 89 -3.02 -22.70 -9.32
CA ALA A 89 -2.13 -22.55 -8.19
C ALA A 89 -2.80 -23.01 -6.88
N ARG A 90 -4.07 -22.67 -6.65
CA ARG A 90 -4.86 -23.18 -5.51
C ARG A 90 -4.94 -24.71 -5.48
N CYS A 91 -5.32 -25.34 -6.60
CA CYS A 91 -5.40 -26.79 -6.69
C CYS A 91 -4.05 -27.46 -6.38
N ASP A 92 -2.97 -26.89 -6.92
CA ASP A 92 -1.61 -27.38 -6.71
C ASP A 92 -1.18 -27.27 -5.23
N PHE A 93 -1.48 -26.14 -4.56
CA PHE A 93 -1.16 -25.93 -3.14
C PHE A 93 -1.97 -26.82 -2.20
N GLU A 94 -3.24 -27.09 -2.52
CA GLU A 94 -4.11 -27.94 -1.70
C GLU A 94 -3.87 -29.44 -1.92
N GLY A 95 -2.97 -29.82 -2.85
CA GLY A 95 -2.75 -31.22 -3.24
C GLY A 95 -3.99 -31.87 -3.87
N LYS A 96 -4.96 -31.07 -4.31
CA LYS A 96 -6.21 -31.53 -4.91
C LYS A 96 -6.04 -31.53 -6.43
N ILE A 97 -6.33 -32.67 -7.06
CA ILE A 97 -6.53 -32.70 -8.51
C ILE A 97 -7.68 -31.72 -8.82
N PRO A 98 -7.54 -30.80 -9.80
CA PRO A 98 -8.60 -29.86 -10.15
C PRO A 98 -9.85 -30.64 -10.59
N THR A 99 -10.76 -30.88 -9.64
CA THR A 99 -12.03 -31.52 -9.93
C THR A 99 -12.98 -30.46 -10.46
N THR A 100 -13.61 -30.74 -11.60
CA THR A 100 -14.54 -29.83 -12.29
C THR A 100 -15.85 -29.56 -11.53
N LYS A 101 -15.95 -29.89 -10.25
CA LYS A 101 -17.19 -29.76 -9.47
C LYS A 101 -17.21 -28.45 -8.68
N LYS A 102 -17.89 -27.45 -9.28
CA LYS A 102 -18.61 -26.32 -8.67
C LYS A 102 -18.14 -25.89 -7.26
N GLU A 103 -16.92 -25.38 -7.13
CA GLU A 103 -16.67 -24.38 -6.09
C GLU A 103 -17.17 -23.03 -6.63
N GLN A 104 -18.34 -22.62 -6.13
CA GLN A 104 -18.96 -21.35 -6.48
C GLN A 104 -18.12 -20.20 -5.91
N ILE A 105 -17.28 -19.59 -6.75
CA ILE A 105 -16.84 -18.22 -6.53
C ILE A 105 -18.07 -17.31 -6.74
N PRO A 106 -18.51 -16.52 -5.74
CA PRO A 106 -19.73 -15.74 -5.85
C PRO A 106 -19.64 -14.69 -6.97
N ASN A 107 -20.71 -14.60 -7.77
CA ASN A 107 -21.06 -13.50 -8.68
C ASN A 107 -20.10 -13.17 -9.84
N GLY A 108 -20.07 -14.03 -10.87
CA GLY A 108 -19.57 -13.66 -12.20
C GLY A 108 -20.59 -14.05 -13.29
N GLY A 109 -21.09 -13.07 -14.05
CA GLY A 109 -22.30 -13.14 -14.88
C GLY A 109 -22.34 -14.11 -16.07
N VAL A 110 -23.41 -14.01 -16.88
CA VAL A 110 -23.85 -14.94 -17.95
C VAL A 110 -22.75 -15.31 -18.96
N LEU A 111 -21.83 -14.39 -19.30
CA LEU A 111 -20.70 -14.67 -20.19
C LEU A 111 -19.72 -15.68 -19.59
N ARG A 112 -19.54 -15.71 -18.26
CA ARG A 112 -18.69 -16.65 -17.55
C ARG A 112 -19.20 -18.07 -17.71
N ASN A 113 -20.50 -18.32 -17.53
CA ASN A 113 -21.06 -19.68 -17.68
C ASN A 113 -20.98 -20.21 -19.12
N LEU A 114 -21.15 -19.34 -20.12
CA LEU A 114 -21.01 -19.71 -21.53
C LEU A 114 -19.55 -19.95 -21.93
N LEU A 115 -18.62 -19.13 -21.44
CA LEU A 115 -17.20 -19.29 -21.70
C LEU A 115 -16.63 -20.50 -20.94
N TYR A 116 -16.88 -20.65 -19.65
CA TYR A 116 -16.33 -21.72 -18.80
C TYR A 116 -16.74 -23.12 -19.29
N LYS A 117 -18.01 -23.30 -19.68
CA LYS A 117 -18.54 -24.58 -20.17
C LYS A 117 -17.98 -24.95 -21.55
N ASN A 118 -17.69 -23.97 -22.41
CA ASN A 118 -17.19 -24.21 -23.77
C ASN A 118 -15.64 -24.14 -23.90
N LEU A 119 -14.93 -23.42 -23.03
CA LEU A 119 -13.47 -23.24 -23.11
C LEU A 119 -12.67 -24.31 -22.35
N LEU A 120 -13.10 -24.69 -21.15
CA LEU A 120 -12.27 -25.45 -20.18
C LEU A 120 -12.64 -26.92 -20.09
N GLU A 121 -13.92 -27.27 -20.24
CA GLU A 121 -14.37 -28.66 -20.09
C GLU A 121 -13.76 -29.59 -21.17
N GLY A 122 -13.46 -29.06 -22.35
CA GLY A 122 -12.77 -29.77 -23.43
C GLY A 122 -11.24 -29.83 -23.28
N THR A 123 -10.60 -28.74 -22.85
CA THR A 123 -9.12 -28.66 -22.75
C THR A 123 -8.58 -29.34 -21.50
N VAL A 124 -9.23 -29.19 -20.35
CA VAL A 124 -8.81 -29.85 -19.10
C VAL A 124 -8.98 -31.37 -19.21
N ARG A 125 -10.06 -31.86 -19.85
CA ARG A 125 -10.24 -33.30 -20.12
C ARG A 125 -9.20 -33.86 -21.09
N SER A 126 -8.76 -33.07 -22.08
CA SER A 126 -7.72 -33.49 -23.01
C SER A 126 -6.33 -33.43 -22.39
N ALA A 127 -5.98 -32.36 -21.67
CA ALA A 127 -4.69 -32.23 -21.00
C ALA A 127 -4.49 -33.27 -19.88
N ALA A 128 -5.54 -33.55 -19.08
CA ALA A 128 -5.50 -34.60 -18.06
C ALA A 128 -5.34 -36.03 -18.63
N LYS A 129 -5.74 -36.24 -19.90
CA LYS A 129 -5.51 -37.50 -20.62
C LYS A 129 -4.13 -37.58 -21.30
N VAL A 130 -3.55 -36.43 -21.66
CA VAL A 130 -2.25 -36.34 -22.32
C VAL A 130 -1.09 -36.34 -21.32
N LEU A 131 -1.27 -35.82 -20.10
CA LEU A 131 -0.21 -35.80 -19.08
C LEU A 131 0.35 -37.20 -18.73
N PRO A 132 -0.48 -38.24 -18.54
CA PRO A 132 0.00 -39.62 -18.34
C PRO A 132 0.70 -40.18 -19.60
N PHE A 133 0.23 -39.80 -20.79
CA PHE A 133 0.78 -40.25 -22.06
C PHE A 133 2.14 -39.58 -22.40
N ALA A 134 2.30 -38.30 -22.07
CA ALA A 134 3.56 -37.56 -22.18
C ALA A 134 4.60 -38.09 -21.17
N ASN A 135 4.19 -38.38 -19.93
CA ASN A 135 5.07 -39.02 -18.94
C ASN A 135 5.45 -40.47 -19.33
N PHE A 136 4.56 -41.17 -20.04
CA PHE A 136 4.84 -42.48 -20.63
C PHE A 136 5.83 -42.40 -21.81
N LEU A 137 5.71 -41.41 -22.69
CA LEU A 137 6.63 -41.17 -23.81
C LEU A 137 8.01 -40.65 -23.38
N LEU A 138 8.09 -39.95 -22.25
CA LEU A 138 9.35 -39.43 -21.68
C LEU A 138 10.12 -40.46 -20.82
N GLY A 139 9.68 -41.73 -20.78
CA GLY A 139 10.50 -42.84 -20.29
C GLY A 139 10.74 -42.94 -18.79
N ASN A 140 9.90 -42.30 -17.95
CA ASN A 140 10.05 -42.34 -16.48
C ASN A 140 9.33 -43.56 -15.84
N GLN A 141 9.67 -44.79 -16.26
CA GLN A 141 8.99 -46.01 -15.77
C GLN A 141 9.50 -46.57 -14.43
N ASN A 142 10.54 -46.00 -13.81
CA ASN A 142 11.13 -46.58 -12.58
C ASN A 142 10.87 -45.80 -11.28
N ALA A 143 10.05 -44.75 -11.28
CA ALA A 143 9.70 -44.05 -10.04
C ALA A 143 8.42 -44.60 -9.40
N LYS A 144 8.43 -45.87 -8.98
CA LYS A 144 7.36 -46.41 -8.12
C LYS A 144 7.73 -46.22 -6.65
N THR A 145 6.87 -45.48 -5.95
CA THR A 145 6.63 -45.55 -4.50
C THR A 145 7.51 -44.70 -3.56
N GLN A 146 7.97 -43.51 -3.99
CA GLN A 146 8.46 -42.46 -3.08
C GLN A 146 8.03 -41.02 -3.47
N GLN A 147 7.10 -40.84 -4.41
CA GLN A 147 6.86 -39.55 -5.09
C GLN A 147 5.61 -38.76 -4.67
N GLN A 148 4.83 -39.21 -3.68
CA GLN A 148 3.64 -38.43 -3.25
C GLN A 148 4.01 -37.20 -2.41
N THR A 149 5.21 -37.13 -1.82
CA THR A 149 5.70 -35.97 -1.07
C THR A 149 6.58 -35.02 -1.91
N THR A 150 7.08 -35.44 -3.07
CA THR A 150 7.89 -34.59 -3.97
C THR A 150 7.09 -33.93 -5.11
N GLY A 151 5.94 -34.49 -5.50
CA GLY A 151 5.06 -33.89 -6.51
C GLY A 151 4.41 -32.57 -6.06
N THR A 152 4.05 -32.46 -4.78
CA THR A 152 3.48 -31.23 -4.18
C THR A 152 4.51 -30.10 -4.06
N LEU A 153 5.78 -30.43 -3.79
CA LEU A 153 6.89 -29.47 -3.76
C LEU A 153 7.26 -28.95 -5.16
N HIS A 154 7.23 -29.81 -6.20
CA HIS A 154 7.47 -29.38 -7.58
C HIS A 154 6.33 -28.53 -8.16
N ALA A 155 5.07 -28.83 -7.80
CA ALA A 155 3.90 -28.05 -8.20
C ALA A 155 3.87 -26.66 -7.53
N ALA A 156 4.23 -26.57 -6.24
CA ALA A 156 4.36 -25.30 -5.51
C ALA A 156 5.43 -24.37 -6.13
N GLY A 157 6.55 -24.92 -6.62
CA GLY A 157 7.59 -24.16 -7.32
C GLY A 157 7.16 -23.66 -8.70
N THR A 158 6.30 -24.39 -9.43
CA THR A 158 5.85 -24.03 -10.78
C THR A 158 4.67 -23.05 -10.79
N ALA A 159 3.77 -23.11 -9.82
CA ALA A 159 2.70 -22.12 -9.69
C ALA A 159 3.23 -20.73 -9.26
N SER A 160 4.23 -20.71 -8.37
CA SER A 160 4.85 -19.49 -7.85
C SER A 160 5.60 -18.70 -8.94
N THR A 161 6.44 -19.37 -9.73
CA THR A 161 7.23 -18.75 -10.83
C THR A 161 6.34 -18.22 -11.96
N ARG A 162 5.22 -18.89 -12.25
CA ARG A 162 4.25 -18.43 -13.26
C ARG A 162 3.46 -17.22 -12.77
N LEU A 163 3.09 -17.21 -11.48
CA LEU A 163 2.43 -16.06 -10.87
C LEU A 163 3.35 -14.84 -10.91
N GLU A 164 4.63 -15.00 -10.55
CA GLU A 164 5.67 -13.96 -10.68
C GLU A 164 5.76 -13.41 -12.12
N LEU A 165 5.83 -14.28 -13.12
CA LEU A 165 5.94 -13.84 -14.52
C LEU A 165 4.76 -12.96 -14.95
N VAL A 166 3.53 -13.32 -14.58
CA VAL A 166 2.34 -12.52 -14.93
C VAL A 166 2.23 -11.28 -14.09
N THR A 167 2.62 -11.32 -12.81
CA THR A 167 2.61 -10.11 -11.99
C THR A 167 3.67 -9.12 -12.45
N THR A 168 4.86 -9.56 -12.87
CA THR A 168 5.87 -8.70 -13.51
C THR A 168 5.37 -8.10 -14.81
N ALA A 169 4.64 -8.88 -15.63
CA ALA A 169 4.01 -8.34 -16.84
C ALA A 169 2.95 -7.27 -16.51
N GLY A 170 2.11 -7.50 -15.51
CA GLY A 170 1.13 -6.53 -15.03
C GLY A 170 1.77 -5.24 -14.52
N LEU A 171 2.86 -5.35 -13.76
CA LEU A 171 3.64 -4.19 -13.31
C LEU A 171 4.19 -3.39 -14.50
N LYS A 172 4.79 -4.07 -15.48
CA LYS A 172 5.35 -3.39 -16.65
C LYS A 172 4.29 -2.63 -17.45
N ILE A 173 3.09 -3.19 -17.59
CA ILE A 173 1.94 -2.53 -18.20
C ILE A 173 1.54 -1.27 -17.42
N LEU A 174 1.52 -1.34 -16.08
CA LEU A 174 1.25 -0.19 -15.22
C LEU A 174 2.35 0.87 -15.30
N MET A 175 3.62 0.47 -15.37
CA MET A 175 4.75 1.37 -15.55
C MET A 175 4.63 2.12 -16.89
N ASP A 176 4.40 1.41 -18.00
CA ASP A 176 4.17 2.03 -19.32
C ASP A 176 3.00 3.04 -19.26
N ALA A 177 1.93 2.74 -18.50
CA ALA A 177 0.80 3.66 -18.32
C ALA A 177 1.16 4.91 -17.50
N VAL A 178 1.88 4.74 -16.39
CA VAL A 178 2.32 5.85 -15.52
C VAL A 178 3.32 6.75 -16.25
N GLU A 179 4.22 6.18 -17.05
CA GLU A 179 5.17 6.93 -17.87
C GLU A 179 4.47 7.79 -18.93
N VAL A 180 3.43 7.26 -19.58
CA VAL A 180 2.63 8.01 -20.56
C VAL A 180 1.83 9.14 -19.89
N GLY A 181 1.51 9.00 -18.60
CA GLY A 181 0.86 10.04 -17.80
C GLY A 181 -0.64 10.20 -18.08
N ASP A 182 -1.30 9.15 -18.59
CA ASP A 182 -2.75 9.13 -18.76
C ASP A 182 -3.42 8.59 -17.48
N ASP A 183 -3.81 9.52 -16.60
CA ASP A 183 -4.36 9.21 -15.28
C ASP A 183 -5.62 8.33 -15.33
N GLU A 184 -6.45 8.45 -16.37
CA GLU A 184 -7.65 7.62 -16.50
C GLU A 184 -7.27 6.17 -16.81
N ILE A 185 -6.33 5.97 -17.74
CA ILE A 185 -5.80 4.64 -18.07
C ILE A 185 -5.09 4.02 -16.85
N VAL A 186 -4.28 4.80 -16.13
CA VAL A 186 -3.61 4.35 -14.90
C VAL A 186 -4.63 3.90 -13.87
N GLN A 187 -5.68 4.69 -13.62
CA GLN A 187 -6.73 4.32 -12.66
C GLN A 187 -7.48 3.04 -13.06
N ILE A 188 -7.81 2.89 -14.35
CA ILE A 188 -8.47 1.68 -14.87
C ILE A 188 -7.58 0.46 -14.62
N LEU A 189 -6.31 0.54 -15.02
CA LEU A 189 -5.37 -0.57 -14.89
C LEU A 189 -5.10 -0.92 -13.43
N SER A 190 -4.86 0.07 -12.56
CA SER A 190 -4.59 -0.15 -11.13
C SER A 190 -5.78 -0.81 -10.44
N ARG A 191 -7.00 -0.32 -10.71
CA ARG A 191 -8.23 -0.91 -10.16
C ARG A 191 -8.47 -2.32 -10.68
N ASP A 192 -8.29 -2.55 -11.97
CA ASP A 192 -8.42 -3.87 -12.57
C ASP A 192 -7.40 -4.84 -11.97
N TRP A 193 -6.15 -4.41 -11.83
CA TRP A 193 -5.08 -5.21 -11.26
C TRP A 193 -5.35 -5.59 -9.81
N ILE A 194 -5.73 -4.63 -8.95
CA ILE A 194 -6.13 -4.89 -7.56
C ILE A 194 -7.34 -5.84 -7.48
N ASN A 195 -8.31 -5.69 -8.38
CA ASN A 195 -9.44 -6.60 -8.50
C ASN A 195 -9.04 -8.02 -8.93
N TYR A 196 -7.88 -8.20 -9.56
CA TYR A 196 -7.33 -9.51 -9.88
C TYR A 196 -6.55 -10.04 -8.68
N LEU A 197 -5.70 -9.21 -8.06
CA LEU A 197 -4.91 -9.60 -6.89
C LEU A 197 -5.78 -10.07 -5.72
N ARG A 198 -6.96 -9.48 -5.50
CA ARG A 198 -7.87 -9.96 -4.44
C ARG A 198 -8.29 -11.43 -4.59
N LEU A 199 -8.16 -12.00 -5.78
CA LEU A 199 -8.44 -13.41 -6.03
C LEU A 199 -7.38 -14.33 -5.43
N ILE A 200 -6.18 -13.85 -5.15
CA ILE A 200 -5.16 -14.64 -4.44
C ILE A 200 -5.46 -14.73 -2.94
N ILE A 201 -6.41 -13.94 -2.43
CA ILE A 201 -6.79 -13.92 -1.02
C ILE A 201 -7.98 -14.88 -0.78
N PHE A 202 -7.71 -15.94 -0.02
CA PHE A 202 -8.67 -16.96 0.38
C PHE A 202 -8.21 -17.62 1.69
N PRO A 203 -9.09 -18.30 2.44
CA PRO A 203 -8.68 -18.95 3.69
C PRO A 203 -7.61 -20.02 3.46
N GLY A 204 -6.49 -19.95 4.19
CA GLY A 204 -5.46 -20.99 4.24
C GLY A 204 -4.05 -20.53 3.83
N LYS A 205 -3.04 -21.32 4.21
CA LYS A 205 -1.60 -21.01 4.04
C LYS A 205 -1.16 -20.71 2.60
N ALA A 206 -1.89 -21.23 1.61
CA ALA A 206 -1.61 -21.00 0.20
C ALA A 206 -1.82 -19.55 -0.22
N SER A 207 -2.88 -18.91 0.30
CA SER A 207 -3.17 -17.48 0.08
C SER A 207 -2.05 -16.61 0.64
N ASP A 208 -1.66 -16.87 1.89
CA ASP A 208 -0.60 -16.13 2.57
C ASP A 208 0.72 -16.24 1.78
N ARG A 209 1.05 -17.45 1.31
CA ARG A 209 2.25 -17.67 0.50
C ARG A 209 2.22 -16.96 -0.86
N MET A 210 1.07 -16.94 -1.54
CA MET A 210 0.92 -16.19 -2.79
C MET A 210 1.07 -14.68 -2.57
N MET A 211 0.53 -14.16 -1.47
CA MET A 211 0.70 -12.76 -1.09
C MET A 211 2.17 -12.43 -0.79
N GLU A 212 2.84 -13.28 0.00
CA GLU A 212 4.27 -13.14 0.30
C GLU A 212 5.12 -13.10 -0.97
N VAL A 213 4.89 -14.02 -1.91
CA VAL A 213 5.61 -14.05 -3.19
C VAL A 213 5.35 -12.77 -3.97
N LEU A 214 4.10 -12.32 -4.05
CA LEU A 214 3.77 -11.09 -4.76
C LEU A 214 4.49 -9.88 -4.18
N VAL A 215 4.44 -9.70 -2.85
CA VAL A 215 5.13 -8.60 -2.17
C VAL A 215 6.64 -8.72 -2.35
N ALA A 216 7.22 -9.90 -2.15
CA ALA A 216 8.66 -10.13 -2.26
C ALA A 216 9.20 -9.84 -3.68
N CYS A 217 8.48 -10.24 -4.73
CA CYS A 217 8.86 -9.92 -6.11
C CYS A 217 8.89 -8.40 -6.35
N ARG A 218 7.90 -7.66 -5.83
CA ARG A 218 7.84 -6.20 -5.96
C ARG A 218 8.92 -5.50 -5.14
N VAL A 219 9.18 -5.98 -3.92
CA VAL A 219 10.28 -5.50 -3.08
C VAL A 219 11.61 -5.66 -3.82
N LYS A 220 11.88 -6.84 -4.40
CA LYS A 220 13.14 -7.11 -5.10
C LYS A 220 13.35 -6.19 -6.30
N GLU A 221 12.31 -5.94 -7.09
CA GLU A 221 12.39 -5.01 -8.23
C GLU A 221 12.68 -3.56 -7.76
N PHE A 222 12.09 -3.15 -6.64
CA PHE A 222 12.34 -1.86 -6.04
C PHE A 222 13.75 -1.76 -5.41
N GLU A 223 14.20 -2.79 -4.72
CA GLU A 223 15.53 -2.90 -4.09
C GLU A 223 16.66 -2.73 -5.10
N VAL A 224 16.55 -3.32 -6.29
CA VAL A 224 17.57 -3.24 -7.35
C VAL A 224 17.84 -1.79 -7.79
N CYS A 225 16.90 -0.86 -7.57
CA CYS A 225 17.08 0.53 -7.95
C CYS A 225 18.07 1.29 -7.07
N PHE A 226 18.26 0.87 -5.81
CA PHE A 226 19.04 1.66 -4.83
C PHE A 226 20.57 1.47 -4.94
N PRO A 227 21.12 0.25 -5.06
CA PRO A 227 22.56 0.06 -5.25
C PRO A 227 23.08 0.70 -6.53
N ASP A 228 22.28 0.65 -7.59
CA ASP A 228 22.62 1.23 -8.90
C ASP A 228 22.30 2.74 -9.00
N ASN A 229 21.81 3.36 -7.91
CA ASN A 229 21.37 4.76 -7.87
C ASN A 229 20.37 5.14 -8.98
N LYS A 230 19.49 4.21 -9.36
CA LYS A 230 18.45 4.40 -10.39
C LYS A 230 17.21 5.07 -9.78
N MET A 231 17.39 6.28 -9.25
CA MET A 231 16.35 6.99 -8.50
C MET A 231 15.10 7.31 -9.33
N ASP A 232 15.26 7.50 -10.65
CA ASP A 232 14.11 7.69 -11.56
C ASP A 232 13.24 6.43 -11.69
N GLU A 233 13.88 5.26 -11.77
CA GLU A 233 13.18 3.97 -11.82
C GLU A 233 12.53 3.67 -10.47
N ALA A 234 13.23 3.93 -9.35
CA ALA A 234 12.65 3.84 -8.01
C ALA A 234 11.41 4.76 -7.88
N ARG A 235 11.49 5.99 -8.39
CA ARG A 235 10.37 6.94 -8.39
C ARG A 235 9.19 6.43 -9.23
N LEU A 236 9.44 5.89 -10.41
CA LEU A 236 8.39 5.30 -11.25
C LEU A 236 7.72 4.10 -10.56
N LEU A 237 8.50 3.18 -10.00
CA LEU A 237 8.00 2.05 -9.23
C LEU A 237 7.19 2.51 -8.02
N THR A 238 7.62 3.58 -7.35
CA THR A 238 6.91 4.14 -6.21
C THR A 238 5.55 4.71 -6.61
N LYS A 239 5.45 5.40 -7.75
CA LYS A 239 4.14 5.82 -8.29
C LYS A 239 3.23 4.64 -8.53
N VAL A 240 3.73 3.60 -9.20
CA VAL A 240 2.93 2.40 -9.46
C VAL A 240 2.50 1.73 -8.15
N GLY A 241 3.38 1.65 -7.16
CA GLY A 241 3.05 1.14 -5.83
C GLY A 241 1.95 1.97 -5.15
N LEU A 242 2.05 3.31 -5.16
CA LEU A 242 1.02 4.20 -4.60
C LEU A 242 -0.31 4.10 -5.35
N GLU A 243 -0.28 3.92 -6.67
CA GLU A 243 -1.45 3.69 -7.50
C GLU A 243 -2.19 2.39 -7.14
N LEU A 244 -1.43 1.32 -6.86
CA LEU A 244 -1.97 0.05 -6.39
C LEU A 244 -2.53 0.15 -4.97
N VAL A 245 -1.80 0.79 -4.05
CA VAL A 245 -2.28 1.04 -2.68
C VAL A 245 -3.57 1.87 -2.73
N ALA A 246 -3.60 2.95 -3.51
CA ALA A 246 -4.80 3.78 -3.68
C ALA A 246 -6.01 2.98 -4.17
N ALA A 247 -5.82 2.13 -5.17
CA ALA A 247 -6.89 1.29 -5.69
C ALA A 247 -7.38 0.25 -4.66
N ALA A 248 -6.50 -0.29 -3.82
CA ALA A 248 -6.87 -1.17 -2.72
C ALA A 248 -7.64 -0.43 -1.61
N THR A 249 -7.15 0.75 -1.22
CA THR A 249 -7.77 1.60 -0.19
C THR A 249 -9.17 2.05 -0.58
N GLN A 250 -9.42 2.37 -1.85
CA GLN A 250 -10.76 2.80 -2.30
C GLN A 250 -11.86 1.75 -2.11
N GLY A 251 -11.52 0.45 -2.14
CA GLY A 251 -12.49 -0.64 -1.99
C GLY A 251 -12.43 -1.38 -0.66
N CYS A 252 -11.57 -0.95 0.29
CA CYS A 252 -11.29 -1.71 1.51
C CYS A 252 -12.51 -1.88 2.43
N ARG A 253 -13.44 -0.90 2.43
CA ARG A 253 -14.67 -0.96 3.23
C ARG A 253 -15.71 -1.93 2.68
N GLU A 254 -15.63 -2.26 1.39
CA GLU A 254 -16.59 -3.11 0.70
C GLU A 254 -16.13 -4.57 0.61
N ASP A 255 -14.82 -4.82 0.62
CA ASP A 255 -14.22 -6.14 0.47
C ASP A 255 -13.01 -6.29 1.42
N ALA A 256 -13.14 -7.17 2.42
CA ALA A 256 -12.09 -7.42 3.41
C ALA A 256 -10.74 -7.85 2.78
N ARG A 257 -10.77 -8.44 1.57
CA ARG A 257 -9.56 -8.80 0.83
C ARG A 257 -8.85 -7.58 0.27
N LEU A 258 -9.60 -6.55 -0.13
CA LEU A 258 -9.03 -5.26 -0.52
C LEU A 258 -8.45 -4.53 0.70
N ALA A 259 -9.08 -4.65 1.87
CA ALA A 259 -8.48 -4.15 3.11
C ALA A 259 -7.16 -4.85 3.46
N GLN A 260 -7.07 -6.17 3.24
CA GLN A 260 -5.81 -6.88 3.39
C GLN A 260 -4.74 -6.40 2.39
N LEU A 261 -5.09 -6.23 1.10
CA LEU A 261 -4.15 -5.66 0.11
C LEU A 261 -3.68 -4.25 0.49
N ALA A 262 -4.58 -3.39 0.97
CA ALA A 262 -4.23 -2.04 1.39
C ALA A 262 -3.22 -2.04 2.55
N ARG A 263 -3.23 -3.07 3.40
CA ARG A 263 -2.24 -3.26 4.49
C ARG A 263 -0.94 -3.91 4.04
N ASP A 264 -1.00 -4.84 3.08
CA ASP A 264 0.16 -5.65 2.69
C ASP A 264 0.99 -4.99 1.58
N LEU A 265 0.37 -4.28 0.64
CA LEU A 265 1.10 -3.62 -0.45
C LEU A 265 2.08 -2.53 0.01
N PRO A 266 1.80 -1.71 1.04
CA PRO A 266 2.77 -0.76 1.57
C PRO A 266 4.10 -1.38 2.04
N ARG A 267 4.15 -2.70 2.31
CA ARG A 267 5.40 -3.42 2.63
C ARG A 267 6.44 -3.33 1.53
N ILE A 268 6.02 -3.05 0.29
CA ILE A 268 6.93 -2.81 -0.84
C ILE A 268 7.92 -1.67 -0.52
N PHE A 269 7.50 -0.68 0.27
CA PHE A 269 8.33 0.47 0.63
C PHE A 269 9.17 0.25 1.89
N THR A 270 8.70 -0.56 2.83
CA THR A 270 9.34 -0.73 4.14
C THR A 270 10.36 -1.87 4.16
N LEU A 271 10.11 -2.95 3.41
CA LEU A 271 11.00 -4.10 3.36
C LEU A 271 12.40 -3.82 2.81
N PRO A 272 12.60 -2.97 1.76
CA PRO A 272 13.95 -2.62 1.31
C PRO A 272 14.84 -2.03 2.41
N ILE A 273 14.26 -1.17 3.27
CA ILE A 273 14.97 -0.55 4.40
C ILE A 273 15.28 -1.61 5.45
N ARG A 274 14.28 -2.42 5.82
CA ARG A 274 14.44 -3.51 6.79
C ARG A 274 15.49 -4.54 6.35
N ASN A 275 15.60 -4.79 5.05
CA ASN A 275 16.58 -5.71 4.48
C ASN A 275 17.98 -5.09 4.35
N GLY A 276 18.15 -3.79 4.65
CA GLY A 276 19.41 -3.06 4.49
C GLY A 276 19.78 -2.78 3.02
N ASN A 277 18.83 -2.93 2.10
CA ASN A 277 19.04 -2.74 0.66
C ASN A 277 18.75 -1.30 0.21
N ALA A 278 18.08 -0.50 1.06
CA ALA A 278 17.84 0.92 0.86
C ALA A 278 18.05 1.68 2.17
N SER A 279 18.50 2.93 2.10
CA SER A 279 18.51 3.83 3.25
C SER A 279 17.22 4.66 3.33
N GLY A 280 16.87 5.12 4.52
CA GLY A 280 15.74 6.04 4.71
C GLY A 280 15.89 7.34 3.90
N GLU A 281 17.12 7.84 3.76
CA GLU A 281 17.46 9.02 2.94
C GLU A 281 17.20 8.79 1.44
N GLN A 282 17.55 7.62 0.91
CA GLN A 282 17.24 7.27 -0.47
C GLN A 282 15.73 7.25 -0.70
N LEU A 283 14.98 6.65 0.22
CA LEU A 283 13.52 6.64 0.12
C LEU A 283 12.92 8.04 0.24
N GLU A 284 13.44 8.89 1.14
CA GLU A 284 13.03 10.28 1.25
C GLU A 284 13.28 11.05 -0.05
N GLN A 285 14.42 10.83 -0.71
CA GLN A 285 14.68 11.44 -2.02
C GLN A 285 13.62 11.06 -3.05
N VAL A 286 13.18 9.80 -3.06
CA VAL A 286 12.08 9.35 -3.91
C VAL A 286 10.78 10.09 -3.58
N PHE A 287 10.36 10.11 -2.31
CA PHE A 287 9.12 10.77 -1.90
C PHE A 287 9.13 12.29 -2.11
N ARG A 288 10.29 12.93 -1.99
CA ARG A 288 10.49 14.35 -2.32
C ARG A 288 10.23 14.62 -3.80
N GLY A 289 10.80 13.80 -4.69
CA GLY A 289 10.56 13.91 -6.13
C GLY A 289 9.09 13.66 -6.50
N LEU A 290 8.38 12.81 -5.75
CA LEU A 290 6.93 12.62 -5.93
C LEU A 290 6.11 13.79 -5.42
N GLN A 291 6.48 14.35 -4.27
CA GLN A 291 5.83 15.53 -3.72
C GLN A 291 5.89 16.71 -4.70
N GLU A 292 7.06 17.00 -5.28
CA GLU A 292 7.23 18.06 -6.27
C GLU A 292 6.28 17.85 -7.47
N GLU A 293 6.15 16.62 -7.94
CA GLU A 293 5.22 16.27 -9.01
C GLU A 293 3.76 16.40 -8.59
N PHE A 294 3.41 16.00 -7.36
CA PHE A 294 2.05 16.13 -6.83
C PHE A 294 1.63 17.59 -6.76
N ILE A 295 2.51 18.45 -6.23
CA ILE A 295 2.30 19.90 -6.20
C ILE A 295 2.13 20.45 -7.63
N ALA A 296 3.03 20.09 -8.55
CA ALA A 296 2.95 20.56 -9.94
C ALA A 296 1.67 20.10 -10.66
N ARG A 297 1.19 18.88 -10.39
CA ARG A 297 -0.07 18.36 -10.94
C ARG A 297 -1.29 19.01 -10.29
N PHE A 298 -1.24 19.26 -8.98
CA PHE A 298 -2.29 19.98 -8.27
C PHE A 298 -2.48 21.38 -8.84
N ASP A 299 -1.38 22.12 -9.05
CA ASP A 299 -1.38 23.46 -9.63
C ASP A 299 -1.92 23.46 -11.08
N LYS A 300 -1.85 22.32 -11.79
CA LYS A 300 -2.48 22.11 -13.11
C LYS A 300 -3.96 21.70 -13.05
N GLY A 301 -4.57 21.70 -11.87
CA GLY A 301 -5.98 21.39 -11.65
C GLY A 301 -6.29 19.91 -11.43
N ASN A 302 -5.28 19.05 -11.27
CA ASN A 302 -5.48 17.60 -11.13
C ASN A 302 -5.70 17.15 -9.68
N SER A 303 -6.56 17.87 -8.96
CA SER A 303 -6.74 17.69 -7.51
C SER A 303 -7.21 16.27 -7.14
N ARG A 304 -8.10 15.67 -7.94
CA ARG A 304 -8.67 14.34 -7.67
C ARG A 304 -7.62 13.23 -7.63
N THR A 305 -6.69 13.21 -8.59
CA THR A 305 -5.60 12.23 -8.61
C THR A 305 -4.71 12.42 -7.38
N ILE A 306 -4.39 13.66 -7.03
CA ILE A 306 -3.52 13.97 -5.89
C ILE A 306 -4.15 13.55 -4.57
N MET A 307 -5.43 13.88 -4.31
CA MET A 307 -6.10 13.45 -3.08
C MET A 307 -6.13 11.92 -2.94
N ARG A 308 -6.32 11.20 -4.05
CA ARG A 308 -6.29 9.74 -4.02
C ARG A 308 -4.91 9.19 -3.66
N LEU A 309 -3.85 9.74 -4.26
CA LEU A 309 -2.48 9.28 -4.01
C LEU A 309 -1.98 9.65 -2.60
N LEU A 310 -2.40 10.79 -2.07
CA LEU A 310 -2.06 11.19 -0.70
C LEU A 310 -2.67 10.23 0.34
N ASN A 311 -3.89 9.70 0.12
CA ASN A 311 -4.45 8.64 0.97
C ASN A 311 -3.62 7.34 0.91
N ALA A 312 -3.07 7.00 -0.26
CA ALA A 312 -2.14 5.87 -0.36
C ALA A 312 -0.84 6.13 0.40
N THR A 313 -0.30 7.35 0.34
CA THR A 313 0.89 7.73 1.11
C THR A 313 0.65 7.64 2.62
N ILE A 314 -0.56 7.96 3.11
CA ILE A 314 -0.92 7.72 4.52
C ILE A 314 -0.78 6.24 4.88
N GLU A 315 -1.29 5.31 4.06
CA GLU A 315 -1.15 3.87 4.32
C GLU A 315 0.32 3.41 4.32
N VAL A 316 1.18 4.09 3.56
CA VAL A 316 2.64 3.88 3.62
C VAL A 316 3.21 4.32 4.98
N VAL A 317 2.81 5.49 5.50
CA VAL A 317 3.24 5.93 6.84
C VAL A 317 2.73 4.98 7.93
N ILE A 318 1.46 4.57 7.86
CA ILE A 318 0.88 3.56 8.78
C ILE A 318 1.72 2.29 8.77
N ARG A 319 2.21 1.87 7.60
CA ARG A 319 3.07 0.69 7.50
C ARG A 319 4.44 0.90 8.12
N PHE A 320 5.08 2.06 7.94
CA PHE A 320 6.33 2.38 8.64
C PHE A 320 6.16 2.34 10.15
N MET A 321 5.03 2.86 10.67
CA MET A 321 4.71 2.76 12.10
C MET A 321 4.55 1.30 12.55
N ALA A 322 3.90 0.47 11.73
CA ALA A 322 3.72 -0.96 12.01
C ALA A 322 5.04 -1.76 12.00
N ASP A 323 6.04 -1.29 11.23
CA ASP A 323 7.38 -1.88 11.16
C ASP A 323 8.37 -1.22 12.14
N GLU A 324 7.89 -0.35 13.04
CA GLU A 324 8.67 0.39 14.06
C GLU A 324 9.80 1.27 13.47
N ASP A 325 9.66 1.69 12.22
CA ASP A 325 10.58 2.61 11.55
C ASP A 325 10.06 4.05 11.64
N ALA A 326 10.10 4.59 12.86
CA ALA A 326 9.63 5.94 13.18
C ALA A 326 10.39 7.01 12.40
N ARG A 327 11.68 6.80 12.12
CA ARG A 327 12.51 7.75 11.38
C ARG A 327 12.02 7.92 9.95
N THR A 328 11.86 6.81 9.22
CA THR A 328 11.34 6.89 7.84
C THR A 328 9.88 7.34 7.83
N ALA A 329 9.07 6.92 8.81
CA ALA A 329 7.70 7.41 8.97
C ALA A 329 7.65 8.95 9.05
N GLN A 330 8.51 9.57 9.86
CA GLN A 330 8.61 11.03 10.00
C GLN A 330 9.00 11.71 8.69
N MET A 331 9.95 11.14 7.96
CA MET A 331 10.42 11.69 6.69
C MET A 331 9.30 11.73 5.65
N VAL A 332 8.48 10.67 5.55
CA VAL A 332 7.32 10.63 4.65
C VAL A 332 6.19 11.51 5.17
N ALA A 333 5.95 11.53 6.49
CA ALA A 333 4.94 12.38 7.14
C ALA A 333 5.20 13.88 6.90
N ARG A 334 6.47 14.30 6.88
CA ARG A 334 6.87 15.66 6.48
C ARG A 334 6.39 16.01 5.07
N ARG A 335 6.63 15.12 4.10
CA ARG A 335 6.22 15.36 2.70
C ARG A 335 4.70 15.47 2.59
N LEU A 336 3.96 14.70 3.38
CA LEU A 336 2.50 14.82 3.49
C LEU A 336 2.09 16.19 4.05
N ALA A 337 2.67 16.62 5.18
CA ALA A 337 2.33 17.88 5.83
C ALA A 337 2.61 19.09 4.93
N GLU A 338 3.80 19.15 4.31
CA GLU A 338 4.16 20.19 3.34
C GLU A 338 3.20 20.21 2.14
N THR A 339 2.77 19.03 1.64
CA THR A 339 1.79 18.95 0.54
C THR A 339 0.41 19.46 0.96
N TYR A 340 -0.06 19.10 2.16
CA TYR A 340 -1.33 19.60 2.69
C TYR A 340 -1.32 21.11 2.86
N GLN A 341 -0.25 21.68 3.42
CA GLN A 341 -0.16 23.13 3.55
C GLN A 341 -0.14 23.81 2.19
N HIS A 342 0.56 23.26 1.18
CA HIS A 342 0.52 23.81 -0.17
C HIS A 342 -0.91 23.86 -0.72
N ILE A 343 -1.66 22.77 -0.59
CA ILE A 343 -3.06 22.70 -1.02
C ILE A 343 -3.92 23.73 -0.28
N ILE A 344 -3.71 23.89 1.03
CA ILE A 344 -4.43 24.86 1.87
C ILE A 344 -4.11 26.30 1.43
N ASN A 345 -2.82 26.62 1.23
CA ASN A 345 -2.35 27.93 0.77
C ASN A 345 -2.89 28.31 -0.61
N ARG A 346 -3.22 27.32 -1.45
CA ARG A 346 -3.90 27.50 -2.74
C ARG A 346 -5.42 27.69 -2.61
N GLY A 347 -5.95 27.84 -1.40
CA GLY A 347 -7.37 28.07 -1.13
C GLY A 347 -8.23 26.80 -1.17
N ALA A 348 -7.62 25.61 -1.18
CA ALA A 348 -8.32 24.33 -1.29
C ALA A 348 -8.35 23.54 0.02
N ALA A 349 -8.41 24.24 1.16
CA ALA A 349 -8.44 23.62 2.48
C ALA A 349 -9.60 22.62 2.66
N ASN A 350 -10.74 22.88 2.02
CA ASN A 350 -11.89 21.99 2.01
C ASN A 350 -11.60 20.64 1.33
N LEU A 351 -10.65 20.57 0.39
CA LEU A 351 -10.25 19.30 -0.21
C LEU A 351 -9.47 18.45 0.80
N VAL A 352 -8.53 19.06 1.54
CA VAL A 352 -7.79 18.37 2.60
C VAL A 352 -8.75 17.89 3.69
N GLU A 353 -9.66 18.74 4.12
CA GLU A 353 -10.65 18.39 5.14
C GLU A 353 -11.54 17.20 4.71
N ASN A 354 -12.14 17.30 3.52
CA ASN A 354 -13.12 16.31 3.07
C ASN A 354 -12.49 15.00 2.58
N ALA A 355 -11.28 15.05 2.01
CA ALA A 355 -10.63 13.86 1.43
C ALA A 355 -9.70 13.14 2.39
N HIS A 356 -9.01 13.87 3.28
CA HIS A 356 -7.96 13.32 4.14
C HIS A 356 -8.36 13.30 5.61
N ILE A 357 -8.72 14.44 6.19
CA ILE A 357 -9.07 14.52 7.61
C ILE A 357 -10.29 13.64 7.89
N LYS A 358 -11.32 13.75 7.06
CA LYS A 358 -12.50 12.88 7.16
C LYS A 358 -12.19 11.40 6.91
N TYR A 359 -11.32 11.07 5.95
CA TYR A 359 -10.92 9.68 5.69
C TYR A 359 -10.26 9.08 6.93
N LEU A 360 -9.29 9.79 7.51
CA LEU A 360 -8.58 9.39 8.73
C LEU A 360 -9.53 9.28 9.93
N GLU A 361 -10.44 10.25 10.10
CA GLU A 361 -11.44 10.23 11.17
C GLU A 361 -12.37 9.02 11.06
N ASP A 362 -12.91 8.76 9.87
CA ASP A 362 -13.78 7.61 9.63
C ASP A 362 -13.02 6.29 9.83
N GLU A 363 -11.76 6.20 9.37
CA GLU A 363 -10.93 5.00 9.54
C GLU A 363 -10.59 4.74 11.01
N PHE A 364 -10.30 5.80 11.76
CA PHE A 364 -10.04 5.72 13.19
C PHE A 364 -11.27 5.20 13.94
N ARG A 365 -12.44 5.80 13.67
CA ARG A 365 -13.72 5.37 14.26
C ARG A 365 -14.04 3.92 13.91
N TYR A 366 -13.87 3.53 12.64
CA TYR A 366 -14.10 2.16 12.21
C TYR A 366 -13.21 1.17 12.98
N CYS A 367 -11.93 1.48 13.15
CA CYS A 367 -11.00 0.60 13.85
C CYS A 367 -11.34 0.49 15.35
N ILE A 368 -11.80 1.57 15.99
CA ILE A 368 -12.26 1.57 17.39
C ILE A 368 -13.53 0.74 17.54
N ASP A 369 -14.53 1.00 16.70
CA ASP A 369 -15.81 0.30 16.77
C ASP A 369 -15.61 -1.21 16.61
N LYS A 370 -14.69 -1.62 15.73
CA LYS A 370 -14.33 -3.02 15.53
C LYS A 370 -13.60 -3.63 16.75
N MET A 371 -12.73 -2.87 17.42
CA MET A 371 -12.06 -3.34 18.64
C MET A 371 -13.06 -3.59 19.77
N ALA A 372 -14.04 -2.71 19.94
CA ALA A 372 -15.09 -2.85 20.95
C ALA A 372 -15.89 -4.16 20.78
N ASP A 373 -16.10 -4.57 19.52
CA ASP A 373 -16.83 -5.78 19.18
C ASP A 373 -16.01 -7.07 19.39
N GLU A 374 -14.69 -7.02 19.19
CA GLU A 374 -13.82 -8.22 19.16
C GLU A 374 -13.31 -8.67 20.54
N ARG A 375 -13.55 -7.92 21.64
CA ARG A 375 -13.05 -8.21 23.01
C ARG A 375 -11.55 -8.54 23.07
N ASN A 376 -10.76 -8.08 22.11
CA ASN A 376 -9.32 -8.30 22.07
C ASN A 376 -8.63 -7.31 23.01
N GLU A 377 -7.96 -7.82 24.04
CA GLU A 377 -7.29 -7.02 25.07
C GLU A 377 -5.88 -6.53 24.64
N GLU A 378 -5.36 -7.03 23.51
CA GLU A 378 -4.02 -6.67 23.02
C GLU A 378 -4.07 -5.64 21.88
N LEU A 379 -3.64 -4.42 22.20
CA LEU A 379 -3.49 -3.30 21.27
C LEU A 379 -2.13 -3.28 20.57
N ASP A 380 -1.19 -4.11 21.02
CA ASP A 380 0.16 -4.09 20.49
C ASP A 380 0.13 -4.54 19.01
N GLY A 381 0.75 -3.74 18.14
CA GLY A 381 0.65 -3.93 16.69
C GLY A 381 -0.73 -3.67 16.05
N SER A 382 -1.73 -3.17 16.80
CA SER A 382 -3.06 -2.89 16.26
C SER A 382 -3.07 -1.74 15.24
N ARG A 383 -4.05 -1.74 14.32
CA ARG A 383 -4.20 -0.66 13.32
C ARG A 383 -4.51 0.69 13.97
N VAL A 384 -5.30 0.74 15.05
CA VAL A 384 -5.58 1.98 15.80
C VAL A 384 -4.27 2.58 16.32
N ARG A 385 -3.41 1.75 16.91
CA ARG A 385 -2.11 2.20 17.40
C ARG A 385 -1.25 2.81 16.29
N ASN A 386 -1.14 2.12 15.15
CA ASN A 386 -0.36 2.60 14.00
C ASN A 386 -0.96 3.89 13.39
N LEU A 387 -2.28 4.05 13.42
CA LEU A 387 -2.97 5.28 13.02
C LEU A 387 -2.66 6.44 13.96
N ILE A 388 -2.72 6.24 15.29
CA ILE A 388 -2.32 7.27 16.28
C ILE A 388 -0.87 7.68 16.02
N GLY A 389 0.05 6.71 15.91
CA GLY A 389 1.45 6.98 15.62
C GLY A 389 1.64 7.79 14.33
N THR A 390 0.92 7.42 13.27
CA THR A 390 0.95 8.15 11.98
C THR A 390 0.50 9.61 12.13
N LEU A 391 -0.62 9.84 12.82
CA LEU A 391 -1.14 11.19 13.05
C LEU A 391 -0.17 12.03 13.89
N LEU A 392 0.44 11.44 14.91
CA LEU A 392 1.45 12.10 15.73
C LEU A 392 2.68 12.50 14.91
N HIS A 393 3.16 11.65 14.00
CA HIS A 393 4.30 11.98 13.13
C HIS A 393 3.96 13.08 12.11
N ILE A 394 2.73 13.07 11.56
CA ILE A 394 2.25 14.15 10.69
C ILE A 394 2.15 15.46 11.48
N LEU A 395 1.62 15.44 12.71
CA LEU A 395 1.54 16.62 13.57
C LEU A 395 2.94 17.15 13.91
N HIS A 396 3.84 16.29 14.35
CA HIS A 396 5.20 16.65 14.69
C HIS A 396 5.92 17.28 13.50
N ALA A 397 5.74 16.70 12.30
CA ALA A 397 6.29 17.29 11.09
C ALA A 397 5.68 18.67 10.79
N ALA A 398 4.35 18.81 10.92
CA ALA A 398 3.68 20.08 10.71
C ALA A 398 4.19 21.17 11.67
N VAL A 399 4.41 20.84 12.95
CA VAL A 399 4.99 21.75 13.95
C VAL A 399 6.42 22.11 13.61
N ARG A 400 7.28 21.11 13.34
CA ARG A 400 8.69 21.33 13.03
C ARG A 400 8.94 22.24 11.83
N TYR A 401 8.06 22.18 10.84
CA TYR A 401 8.20 22.95 9.60
C TYR A 401 7.22 24.13 9.52
N ASP A 402 6.62 24.56 10.64
CA ASP A 402 5.74 25.73 10.72
C ASP A 402 4.52 25.70 9.77
N GLN A 403 3.87 24.53 9.68
CA GLN A 403 2.68 24.30 8.86
C GLN A 403 1.42 24.49 9.71
N CYS A 404 1.18 25.72 10.16
CA CYS A 404 0.18 26.07 11.19
C CYS A 404 -1.22 25.52 10.91
N ASP A 405 -1.71 25.61 9.66
CA ASP A 405 -3.03 25.12 9.27
C ASP A 405 -3.16 23.60 9.37
N VAL A 406 -2.08 22.90 9.05
CA VAL A 406 -2.01 21.43 9.16
C VAL A 406 -1.91 21.03 10.63
N THR A 407 -1.10 21.75 11.42
CA THR A 407 -0.98 21.56 12.87
C THR A 407 -2.34 21.67 13.55
N GLU A 408 -3.12 22.71 13.24
CA GLU A 408 -4.46 22.89 13.81
C GLU A 408 -5.40 21.73 13.46
N ARG A 409 -5.49 21.36 12.18
CA ARG A 409 -6.41 20.30 11.72
C ARG A 409 -6.06 18.91 12.25
N ILE A 410 -4.77 18.57 12.26
CA ILE A 410 -4.32 17.26 12.74
C ILE A 410 -4.42 17.17 14.26
N SER A 411 -4.08 18.24 15.00
CA SER A 411 -4.27 18.26 16.46
C SER A 411 -5.75 18.13 16.85
N ASP A 412 -6.65 18.85 16.17
CA ASP A 412 -8.10 18.71 16.36
C ASP A 412 -8.59 17.29 16.03
N LEU A 413 -8.13 16.69 14.93
CA LEU A 413 -8.46 15.31 14.57
C LEU A 413 -8.03 14.32 15.66
N ILE A 414 -6.79 14.43 16.14
CA ILE A 414 -6.29 13.58 17.23
C ILE A 414 -7.17 13.76 18.46
N SER A 415 -7.44 15.00 18.90
CA SER A 415 -8.28 15.24 20.07
C SER A 415 -9.71 14.68 19.93
N ARG A 416 -10.36 14.83 18.76
CA ARG A 416 -11.69 14.24 18.50
C ARG A 416 -11.66 12.71 18.54
N SER A 417 -10.63 12.12 17.95
CA SER A 417 -10.40 10.68 17.90
C SER A 417 -10.16 10.09 19.29
N LEU A 418 -9.36 10.74 20.13
CA LEU A 418 -9.11 10.33 21.51
C LEU A 418 -10.34 10.41 22.39
N GLU A 419 -11.14 11.47 22.23
CA GLU A 419 -12.42 11.60 22.94
C GLU A 419 -13.42 10.50 22.52
N HIS A 420 -13.44 10.13 21.24
CA HIS A 420 -14.27 9.02 20.75
C HIS A 420 -13.85 7.68 21.36
N LEU A 421 -12.55 7.38 21.35
CA LEU A 421 -11.96 6.18 21.95
C LEU A 421 -12.35 6.04 23.43
N ARG A 422 -12.29 7.15 24.17
CA ARG A 422 -12.71 7.18 25.58
C ARG A 422 -14.20 6.89 25.76
N ARG A 423 -15.08 7.53 24.97
CA ARG A 423 -16.55 7.38 25.11
C ARG A 423 -17.03 5.95 24.93
N ARG A 424 -16.30 5.14 24.15
CA ARG A 424 -16.57 3.71 24.00
C ARG A 424 -16.25 2.89 25.26
N GLY A 425 -15.71 3.51 26.31
CA GLY A 425 -15.50 2.89 27.63
C GLY A 425 -14.28 1.97 27.68
N GLU A 426 -13.43 2.00 26.66
CA GLU A 426 -12.25 1.15 26.58
C GLU A 426 -11.13 1.74 27.45
N ARG A 427 -10.92 1.18 28.66
CA ARG A 427 -9.71 1.43 29.48
C ARG A 427 -8.42 1.26 28.66
N ILE A 428 -8.49 0.35 27.72
CA ILE A 428 -7.53 0.01 26.66
C ILE A 428 -7.12 1.28 25.87
N GLY A 429 -8.06 2.13 25.48
CA GLY A 429 -7.80 3.29 24.62
C GLY A 429 -6.97 4.41 25.26
N VAL A 430 -7.16 4.63 26.57
CA VAL A 430 -6.41 5.63 27.35
C VAL A 430 -4.93 5.23 27.43
N GLY A 431 -4.65 3.97 27.83
CA GLY A 431 -3.30 3.44 27.86
C GLY A 431 -2.62 3.38 26.48
N THR A 432 -3.38 3.11 25.41
CA THR A 432 -2.84 3.09 24.02
C THR A 432 -2.28 4.45 23.64
N THR A 433 -3.06 5.49 23.91
CA THR A 433 -2.77 6.85 23.47
C THR A 433 -1.50 7.35 24.12
N ARG A 434 -1.44 7.22 25.45
CA ARG A 434 -0.24 7.53 26.22
C ARG A 434 0.95 6.72 25.75
N SER A 435 0.80 5.41 25.59
CA SER A 435 1.89 4.55 25.12
C SER A 435 2.41 5.00 23.75
N GLN A 436 1.54 5.39 22.82
CA GLN A 436 1.98 5.91 21.52
C GLN A 436 2.65 7.27 21.61
N LEU A 437 2.10 8.19 22.39
CA LEU A 437 2.70 9.50 22.59
C LEU A 437 4.11 9.36 23.17
N LEU A 438 4.27 8.55 24.21
CA LEU A 438 5.56 8.28 24.84
C LEU A 438 6.53 7.60 23.86
N LYS A 439 6.10 6.57 23.12
CA LYS A 439 6.94 5.88 22.14
C LYS A 439 7.42 6.77 20.98
N CYS A 440 6.74 7.87 20.70
CA CYS A 440 7.20 8.82 19.67
C CYS A 440 8.30 9.75 20.19
N ILE A 441 8.44 9.93 21.50
CA ILE A 441 9.39 10.90 22.09
C ILE A 441 10.85 10.57 21.74
N PRO A 442 11.38 9.34 21.98
CA PRO A 442 12.78 9.06 21.68
C PRO A 442 13.13 9.26 20.20
N PRO A 443 12.35 8.71 19.22
CA PRO A 443 12.59 8.98 17.81
C PRO A 443 12.59 10.46 17.45
N TRP A 444 11.69 11.27 18.02
CA TRP A 444 11.66 12.71 17.77
C TRP A 444 12.91 13.40 18.29
N CYS A 445 13.37 13.04 19.49
CA CYS A 445 14.62 13.58 20.05
C CYS A 445 15.86 13.16 19.25
N GLU A 446 15.87 11.97 18.64
CA GLU A 446 16.97 11.54 17.77
C GLU A 446 16.98 12.28 16.41
N MET A 447 15.80 12.61 15.88
CA MET A 447 15.66 13.25 14.57
C MET A 447 15.79 14.78 14.59
N ASP A 448 15.53 15.38 15.75
CA ASP A 448 15.54 16.81 15.94
C ASP A 448 16.77 17.22 16.75
N LEU A 449 17.50 18.21 16.25
CA LEU A 449 18.64 18.77 16.98
C LEU A 449 18.21 19.53 18.24
N SER A 450 16.92 19.83 18.39
CA SER A 450 16.36 20.58 19.51
C SER A 450 15.05 19.93 19.97
N PRO A 451 14.85 19.71 21.28
CA PRO A 451 13.62 19.11 21.81
C PRO A 451 12.42 20.07 21.72
N VAL A 452 12.61 21.31 21.28
CA VAL A 452 11.55 22.33 21.19
C VAL A 452 10.36 21.85 20.37
N TYR A 453 10.57 21.13 19.27
CA TYR A 453 9.47 20.71 18.38
C TYR A 453 8.65 19.57 19.00
N CYS A 454 9.28 18.70 19.79
CA CYS A 454 8.55 17.75 20.63
C CYS A 454 7.66 18.51 21.62
N LEU A 455 8.19 19.51 22.33
CA LEU A 455 7.43 20.31 23.29
C LEU A 455 6.28 21.10 22.64
N GLU A 456 6.52 21.72 21.49
CA GLU A 456 5.50 22.46 20.73
C GLU A 456 4.44 21.53 20.14
N THR A 457 4.79 20.28 19.78
CA THR A 457 3.82 19.25 19.37
C THR A 457 2.84 18.92 20.50
N VAL A 458 3.36 18.80 21.73
CA VAL A 458 2.54 18.59 22.93
C VAL A 458 1.67 19.80 23.23
N LEU A 459 2.22 21.01 23.11
CA LEU A 459 1.45 22.26 23.26
C LEU A 459 0.31 22.36 22.24
N ALA A 460 0.54 21.95 21.00
CA ALA A 460 -0.50 21.93 19.96
C ALA A 460 -1.63 20.97 20.34
N LEU A 461 -1.32 19.76 20.81
CA LEU A 461 -2.31 18.79 21.28
C LEU A 461 -3.10 19.30 22.50
N LEU A 462 -2.41 19.88 23.49
CA LEU A 462 -3.06 20.45 24.67
C LEU A 462 -3.98 21.62 24.30
N SER A 463 -3.53 22.49 23.38
CA SER A 463 -4.32 23.62 22.89
C SER A 463 -5.58 23.15 22.16
N ALA A 464 -5.48 22.13 21.32
CA ALA A 464 -6.63 21.52 20.65
C ALA A 464 -7.62 20.92 21.65
N ALA A 465 -7.13 20.15 22.62
CA ALA A 465 -7.96 19.59 23.69
C ALA A 465 -8.64 20.68 24.54
N GLN A 466 -7.95 21.79 24.84
CA GLN A 466 -8.52 22.94 25.55
C GLN A 466 -9.60 23.68 24.74
N ARG A 467 -9.45 23.80 23.42
CA ARG A 467 -10.51 24.35 22.55
C ARG A 467 -11.77 23.50 22.62
N MET A 468 -11.62 22.16 22.62
CA MET A 468 -12.73 21.23 22.75
C MET A 468 -13.41 21.28 24.13
N ASN A 469 -12.65 21.51 25.21
CA ASN A 469 -13.18 21.67 26.58
C ASN A 469 -14.24 22.77 26.72
N ARG A 470 -14.21 23.81 25.87
CA ARG A 470 -15.22 24.88 25.93
C ARG A 470 -16.62 24.41 25.52
N VAL A 471 -16.74 23.21 24.96
CA VAL A 471 -18.00 22.67 24.41
C VAL A 471 -18.60 21.56 25.28
N VAL A 472 -17.85 20.91 26.19
CA VAL A 472 -18.34 19.85 27.10
C VAL A 472 -17.53 19.82 28.40
N SER A 473 -18.18 19.82 29.57
CA SER A 473 -17.52 19.58 30.86
C SER A 473 -17.02 18.14 30.93
N GLU A 474 -15.73 17.95 31.24
CA GLU A 474 -14.98 16.68 31.29
C GLU A 474 -14.34 16.23 29.95
N THR A 475 -13.26 16.87 29.48
CA THR A 475 -12.37 16.21 28.50
C THR A 475 -11.21 15.50 29.22
N ALA A 476 -11.37 14.20 29.40
CA ALA A 476 -10.29 13.35 29.86
C ALA A 476 -9.17 13.17 28.81
N CYS A 477 -9.36 13.61 27.54
CA CYS A 477 -8.25 13.75 26.60
C CYS A 477 -7.20 14.74 27.10
N PHE A 478 -7.62 15.89 27.66
CA PHE A 478 -6.70 16.84 28.26
C PHE A 478 -6.02 16.25 29.49
N GLN A 479 -6.77 15.59 30.38
CA GLN A 479 -6.22 14.93 31.56
C GLN A 479 -5.22 13.83 31.21
N GLU A 480 -5.45 13.07 30.14
CA GLU A 480 -4.54 12.00 29.71
C GLU A 480 -3.26 12.54 29.08
N LEU A 481 -3.35 13.59 28.27
CA LEU A 481 -2.17 14.29 27.77
C LEU A 481 -1.36 14.84 28.95
N VAL A 482 -2.03 15.45 29.93
CA VAL A 482 -1.39 15.91 31.17
C VAL A 482 -0.71 14.76 31.92
N ALA A 483 -1.40 13.65 32.15
CA ALA A 483 -0.87 12.48 32.85
C ALA A 483 0.34 11.89 32.12
N SER A 484 0.29 11.82 30.79
CA SER A 484 1.38 11.32 29.94
C SER A 484 2.69 12.09 30.11
N PHE A 485 2.65 13.37 30.52
CA PHE A 485 3.84 14.19 30.77
C PHE A 485 4.12 14.43 32.26
N SER A 486 3.18 14.12 33.15
CA SER A 486 3.34 14.34 34.59
C SER A 486 3.86 13.10 35.32
N GLU A 487 3.56 11.90 34.80
CA GLU A 487 4.00 10.65 35.41
C GLU A 487 5.31 10.16 34.80
N PRO A 488 6.26 9.66 35.62
CA PRO A 488 7.58 9.25 35.15
C PRO A 488 7.51 8.06 34.18
N SER A 489 8.34 8.11 33.13
CA SER A 489 8.55 7.01 32.18
C SER A 489 9.97 7.09 31.58
N PRO A 490 10.54 5.96 31.10
CA PRO A 490 11.85 5.97 30.44
C PRO A 490 11.92 6.94 29.26
N GLU A 491 10.84 7.04 28.47
CA GLU A 491 10.75 7.93 27.31
C GLU A 491 10.78 9.41 27.71
N LEU A 492 10.14 9.78 28.84
CA LEU A 492 10.23 11.15 29.37
C LEU A 492 11.61 11.47 29.93
N GLU A 493 12.33 10.50 30.49
CA GLU A 493 13.70 10.73 30.94
C GLU A 493 14.63 11.04 29.76
N VAL A 494 14.40 10.43 28.59
CA VAL A 494 15.10 10.80 27.34
C VAL A 494 14.80 12.25 26.97
N LEU A 495 13.54 12.69 27.03
CA LEU A 495 13.19 14.09 26.76
C LEU A 495 13.83 15.05 27.76
N LYS A 496 13.81 14.71 29.05
CA LYS A 496 14.44 15.52 30.11
C LYS A 496 15.93 15.68 29.87
N GLU A 497 16.62 14.61 29.50
CA GLU A 497 18.06 14.68 29.22
C GLU A 497 18.33 15.57 28.01
N ASN A 498 17.60 15.37 26.90
CA ASN A 498 17.73 16.23 25.72
C ASN A 498 17.43 17.71 26.03
N VAL A 499 16.46 17.99 26.91
CA VAL A 499 16.18 19.35 27.38
C VAL A 499 17.36 19.91 28.19
N ARG A 500 17.93 19.13 29.12
CA ARG A 500 19.10 19.57 29.90
C ARG A 500 20.30 19.83 28.99
N GLU A 501 20.56 18.95 28.04
CA GLU A 501 21.62 19.11 27.04
C GLU A 501 21.39 20.36 26.18
N ALA A 502 20.18 20.57 25.66
CA ALA A 502 19.85 21.74 24.85
C ALA A 502 19.97 23.06 25.62
N VAL A 503 19.57 23.08 26.89
CA VAL A 503 19.64 24.27 27.75
C VAL A 503 21.08 24.57 28.22
N SER A 504 21.89 23.53 28.43
CA SER A 504 23.29 23.65 28.85
C SER A 504 24.27 23.87 27.69
N SER A 505 23.88 23.50 26.47
CA SER A 505 24.67 23.70 25.26
C SER A 505 24.86 25.20 24.97
N LEU A 506 26.13 25.63 24.97
CA LEU A 506 26.54 26.98 24.59
C LEU A 506 26.40 27.27 23.08
N LEU A 507 26.01 26.28 22.27
CA LEU A 507 26.12 26.35 20.81
C LEU A 507 24.93 27.04 20.12
N SER A 508 23.80 27.24 20.80
CA SER A 508 22.66 28.01 20.27
C SER A 508 21.82 28.66 21.38
N PRO A 509 22.14 29.90 21.81
CA PRO A 509 21.38 30.63 22.83
C PRO A 509 19.88 30.73 22.52
N ASN A 510 19.54 30.82 21.23
CA ASN A 510 18.15 30.89 20.77
C ASN A 510 17.38 29.59 21.05
N ASP A 511 17.99 28.42 20.86
CA ASP A 511 17.32 27.15 21.11
C ASP A 511 17.03 26.96 22.60
N ALA A 512 17.97 27.32 23.48
CA ALA A 512 17.77 27.28 24.92
C ALA A 512 16.60 28.18 25.36
N ASP A 513 16.49 29.39 24.79
CA ASP A 513 15.39 30.32 25.08
C ASP A 513 14.04 29.81 24.54
N MET A 514 14.03 29.21 23.35
CA MET A 514 12.83 28.58 22.79
C MET A 514 12.37 27.39 23.64
N VAL A 515 13.29 26.55 24.10
CA VAL A 515 13.00 25.43 25.01
C VAL A 515 12.43 25.95 26.34
N ARG A 516 13.08 26.92 26.98
CA ARG A 516 12.56 27.55 28.22
C ARG A 516 11.16 28.11 28.02
N THR A 517 10.93 28.81 26.90
CA THR A 517 9.63 29.38 26.56
C THR A 517 8.56 28.29 26.38
N ALA A 518 8.87 27.21 25.65
CA ALA A 518 7.97 26.08 25.46
C ALA A 518 7.65 25.39 26.80
N ILE A 519 8.64 25.19 27.67
CA ILE A 519 8.44 24.62 29.02
C ILE A 519 7.55 25.53 29.88
N GLN A 520 7.78 26.84 29.87
CA GLN A 520 6.92 27.79 30.61
C GLN A 520 5.48 27.75 30.11
N ARG A 521 5.28 27.68 28.78
CA ARG A 521 3.95 27.52 28.17
C ARG A 521 3.31 26.20 28.57
N LEU A 522 4.07 25.11 28.62
CA LEU A 522 3.59 23.79 29.06
C LEU A 522 3.16 23.82 30.53
N ARG A 523 4.01 24.33 31.43
CA ARG A 523 3.70 24.49 32.86
C ARG A 523 2.41 25.30 33.06
N LYS A 524 2.27 26.43 32.34
CA LYS A 524 1.05 27.25 32.37
C LYS A 524 -0.19 26.51 31.87
N SER A 525 -0.02 25.69 30.84
CA SER A 525 -1.14 24.96 30.21
C SER A 525 -1.60 23.78 31.07
N ILE A 526 -0.68 23.13 31.78
CA ILE A 526 -0.92 21.91 32.54
C ILE A 526 -1.27 22.20 34.02
N ASN A 527 -0.91 23.39 34.53
CA ASN A 527 -1.15 23.80 35.92
C ASN A 527 -0.54 22.83 36.97
N VAL A 528 0.58 22.20 36.61
CA VAL A 528 1.37 21.29 37.47
C VAL A 528 2.79 21.85 37.60
N GLY A 529 3.30 21.91 38.83
CA GLY A 529 4.60 22.52 39.15
C GLY A 529 5.83 21.73 38.67
N ASP A 530 5.72 20.40 38.49
CA ASP A 530 6.87 19.49 38.44
C ASP A 530 6.95 18.61 37.17
N ILE A 531 6.74 19.19 35.98
CA ILE A 531 6.72 18.41 34.72
C ILE A 531 8.15 18.16 34.19
N LEU A 532 9.03 19.16 34.32
CA LEU A 532 10.42 19.15 33.85
C LEU A 532 11.27 19.94 34.88
N PRO A 533 12.55 19.56 35.11
CA PRO A 533 13.43 20.26 36.04
C PRO A 533 13.56 21.75 35.67
N ASP A 534 13.79 22.59 36.68
CA ASP A 534 13.95 24.05 36.54
C ASP A 534 15.14 24.49 35.68
#